data_AF-A0A960RXB7-F1
#
_entry.id   AF-A0A960RXB7-F1
#
_cell.length_a   1.000
_cell.length_b   1.000
_cell.length_c   1.000
_cell.angle_alpha   90.00
_cell.angle_beta   90.00
_cell.angle_gamma   90.00
#
_symmetry.space_group_name_H-M   'P 1'
#
loop_
_entity.id
_entity.type
_entity.pdbx_description
1 polymer ?
#
loop_
_entity_poly.entity_id
_entity_poly.type
_entity_poly.pdbx_seq_one_letter_code
_entity_poly.pdbx_strand_id
1 'polypeptide(L)'
;VGPVTARRIVKQFGLDTLEVIEGEPERLGEVPGVGPKRVAMITTTWAEQRVIKEVMLFLQSNGVSTSLATKIYKYYGDDAINQVRADPYRLARDIFGIGFLTADKIARAMGMAPDAPERVAAGVGYALNEASEDGHVFLPTGELVKLTAELLNVAPDLVGIGLARMWNEAQVKIAPTPGAVAVEPQTPAISQPRLVAEQGGL
;
A
#
# COMPACT_ATOMS: atom_id res chain seq x y z
N VAL A 1 30.09 -12.21 -7.48
CA VAL A 1 30.90 -13.34 -7.99
C VAL A 1 31.73 -12.89 -9.18
N GLY A 2 33.02 -13.22 -9.25
CA GLY A 2 33.87 -12.83 -10.38
C GLY A 2 33.65 -13.71 -11.63
N PRO A 3 33.94 -13.22 -12.84
CA PRO A 3 33.64 -13.89 -14.11
C PRO A 3 34.33 -15.26 -14.27
N VAL A 4 35.51 -15.45 -13.66
CA VAL A 4 36.22 -16.75 -13.69
C VAL A 4 35.50 -17.80 -12.85
N THR A 5 35.09 -17.45 -11.64
CA THR A 5 34.34 -18.35 -10.75
C THR A 5 32.98 -18.69 -11.35
N ALA A 6 32.27 -17.70 -11.89
CA ALA A 6 30.98 -17.90 -12.55
C ALA A 6 31.08 -18.91 -13.71
N ARG A 7 32.10 -18.77 -14.57
CA ARG A 7 32.34 -19.73 -15.66
C ARG A 7 32.60 -21.15 -15.17
N ARG A 8 33.28 -21.34 -14.04
CA ARG A 8 33.53 -22.67 -13.47
C ARG A 8 32.27 -23.31 -12.91
N ILE A 9 31.45 -22.52 -12.22
CA ILE A 9 30.17 -22.99 -11.67
C ILE A 9 29.25 -23.42 -12.82
N VAL A 10 29.08 -22.57 -13.85
CA VAL A 10 28.26 -22.90 -15.03
C VAL A 10 28.81 -24.09 -15.80
N LYS A 11 30.15 -24.26 -15.88
CA LYS A 11 30.75 -25.44 -16.51
C LYS A 11 30.43 -26.75 -15.76
N GLN A 12 30.29 -26.68 -14.44
CA GLN A 12 30.01 -27.85 -13.61
C GLN A 12 28.53 -28.23 -13.62
N PHE A 13 27.64 -27.24 -13.41
CA PHE A 13 26.21 -27.49 -13.20
C PHE A 13 25.33 -27.16 -14.41
N GLY A 14 25.88 -26.53 -15.45
CA GLY A 14 25.15 -26.21 -16.67
C GLY A 14 23.89 -25.40 -16.40
N LEU A 15 22.75 -25.89 -16.89
CA LEU A 15 21.43 -25.26 -16.73
C LEU A 15 20.94 -25.30 -15.28
N ASP A 16 21.37 -26.29 -14.51
CA ASP A 16 20.95 -26.50 -13.12
C ASP A 16 21.68 -25.56 -12.15
N THR A 17 22.59 -24.72 -12.66
CA THR A 17 23.39 -23.80 -11.83
C THR A 17 22.54 -22.97 -10.87
N LEU A 18 21.41 -22.43 -11.34
CA LEU A 18 20.56 -21.59 -10.50
C LEU A 18 19.82 -22.41 -9.44
N GLU A 19 19.32 -23.59 -9.80
CA GLU A 19 18.68 -24.52 -8.88
C GLU A 19 19.65 -24.99 -7.79
N VAL A 20 20.91 -25.27 -8.16
CA VAL A 20 21.96 -25.65 -7.20
C VAL A 20 22.26 -24.50 -6.24
N ILE A 21 22.37 -23.25 -6.69
CA ILE A 21 22.62 -22.12 -5.79
C ILE A 21 21.47 -21.92 -4.79
N GLU A 22 20.24 -22.25 -5.19
CA GLU A 22 19.03 -22.01 -4.41
C GLU A 22 18.65 -23.17 -3.48
N GLY A 23 18.74 -24.41 -3.96
CA GLY A 23 18.29 -25.61 -3.25
C GLY A 23 19.40 -26.40 -2.58
N GLU A 24 20.60 -26.44 -3.17
CA GLU A 24 21.72 -27.28 -2.72
C GLU A 24 23.07 -26.52 -2.75
N PRO A 25 23.18 -25.34 -2.09
CA PRO A 25 24.34 -24.46 -2.23
C PRO A 25 25.67 -25.09 -1.80
N GLU A 26 25.66 -26.08 -0.90
CA GLU A 26 26.81 -26.86 -0.50
C GLU A 26 27.52 -27.55 -1.68
N ARG A 27 26.78 -27.92 -2.73
CA ARG A 27 27.35 -28.52 -3.94
C ARG A 27 28.23 -27.56 -4.70
N LEU A 28 28.09 -26.25 -4.52
CA LEU A 28 29.04 -25.28 -5.07
C LEU A 28 30.49 -25.56 -4.61
N GLY A 29 30.68 -26.24 -3.48
CA GLY A 29 31.97 -26.72 -2.99
C GLY A 29 32.64 -27.79 -3.88
N GLU A 30 31.88 -28.47 -4.73
CA GLU A 30 32.41 -29.42 -5.74
C GLU A 30 33.23 -28.69 -6.81
N VAL A 31 33.02 -27.38 -6.99
CA VAL A 31 33.68 -26.58 -8.03
C VAL A 31 35.10 -26.18 -7.58
N PRO A 32 36.15 -26.53 -8.35
CA PRO A 32 37.51 -26.17 -8.00
C PRO A 32 37.74 -24.66 -7.79
N GLY A 33 38.16 -24.29 -6.59
CA GLY A 33 38.39 -22.90 -6.17
C GLY A 33 37.19 -22.20 -5.53
N VAL A 34 36.09 -22.92 -5.28
CA VAL A 34 34.94 -22.48 -4.49
C VAL A 34 34.98 -23.19 -3.13
N GLY A 35 35.69 -22.60 -2.17
CA GLY A 35 35.72 -23.11 -0.80
C GLY A 35 34.51 -22.65 0.04
N PRO A 36 34.36 -23.14 1.28
CA PRO A 36 33.19 -22.90 2.13
C PRO A 36 32.88 -21.41 2.37
N LYS A 37 33.91 -20.56 2.56
CA LYS A 37 33.70 -19.09 2.66
C LYS A 37 33.06 -18.50 1.41
N ARG A 38 33.45 -19.00 0.23
CA ARG A 38 32.94 -18.51 -1.05
C ARG A 38 31.55 -19.06 -1.33
N VAL A 39 31.26 -20.30 -0.93
CA VAL A 39 29.90 -20.85 -0.92
C VAL A 39 28.97 -19.95 -0.11
N ALA A 40 29.29 -19.71 1.16
CA ALA A 40 28.48 -18.86 2.04
C ALA A 40 28.24 -17.46 1.45
N MET A 41 29.29 -16.82 0.94
CA MET A 41 29.18 -15.51 0.27
C MET A 41 28.26 -15.55 -0.97
N ILE A 42 28.38 -16.59 -1.80
CA ILE A 42 27.51 -16.75 -2.99
C ILE A 42 26.06 -16.91 -2.55
N THR A 43 25.79 -17.77 -1.58
CA THR A 43 24.45 -18.04 -1.08
C THR A 43 23.79 -16.79 -0.49
N THR A 44 24.50 -16.03 0.35
CA THR A 44 23.97 -14.79 0.92
C THR A 44 23.67 -13.76 -0.16
N THR A 45 24.62 -13.47 -1.05
CA THR A 45 24.40 -12.50 -2.14
C THR A 45 23.30 -12.96 -3.09
N TRP A 46 23.17 -14.26 -3.34
CA TRP A 46 22.08 -14.79 -4.17
C TRP A 46 20.72 -14.55 -3.53
N ALA A 47 20.57 -14.84 -2.23
CA ALA A 47 19.35 -14.60 -1.49
C ALA A 47 18.93 -13.12 -1.53
N GLU A 48 19.87 -12.21 -1.26
CA GLU A 48 19.62 -10.75 -1.35
C GLU A 48 19.18 -10.32 -2.76
N GLN A 49 19.89 -10.78 -3.80
CA GLN A 49 19.55 -10.44 -5.18
C GLN A 49 18.19 -11.02 -5.61
N ARG A 50 17.82 -12.19 -5.08
CA ARG A 50 16.52 -12.79 -5.33
C ARG A 50 15.40 -11.93 -4.76
N VAL A 51 15.50 -11.52 -3.49
CA VAL A 51 14.46 -10.67 -2.85
C VAL A 51 14.28 -9.37 -3.61
N ILE A 52 15.38 -8.70 -4.00
CA ILE A 52 15.33 -7.51 -4.85
C ILE A 52 14.57 -7.79 -6.15
N LYS A 53 14.91 -8.89 -6.83
CA LYS A 53 14.27 -9.28 -8.10
C LYS A 53 12.77 -9.54 -7.92
N GLU A 54 12.37 -10.24 -6.86
CA GLU A 54 10.96 -10.53 -6.55
C GLU A 54 10.18 -9.23 -6.30
N VAL A 55 10.72 -8.30 -5.51
CA VAL A 55 10.11 -6.98 -5.29
C VAL A 55 9.96 -6.23 -6.63
N MET A 56 11.01 -6.19 -7.43
CA MET A 56 11.00 -5.49 -8.72
C MET A 56 9.98 -6.08 -9.69
N LEU A 57 9.85 -7.42 -9.72
CA LEU A 57 8.87 -8.10 -10.57
C LEU A 57 7.44 -7.85 -10.07
N PHE A 58 7.20 -7.90 -8.76
CA PHE A 58 5.90 -7.60 -8.18
C PHE A 58 5.44 -6.17 -8.51
N LEU A 59 6.32 -5.19 -8.31
CA LEU A 59 5.95 -3.80 -8.58
C LEU A 59 5.67 -3.59 -10.08
N GLN A 60 6.52 -4.11 -10.96
CA GLN A 60 6.33 -3.98 -12.41
C GLN A 60 5.10 -4.71 -12.92
N SER A 61 4.78 -5.90 -12.39
CA SER A 61 3.56 -6.62 -12.78
C SER A 61 2.29 -5.88 -12.36
N ASN A 62 2.37 -5.01 -11.36
CA ASN A 62 1.29 -4.11 -10.93
C ASN A 62 1.39 -2.70 -11.55
N GLY A 63 2.10 -2.55 -12.68
CA GLY A 63 2.13 -1.31 -13.46
C GLY A 63 3.04 -0.21 -12.92
N VAL A 64 3.90 -0.52 -11.95
CA VAL A 64 4.90 0.41 -11.43
C VAL A 64 6.08 0.49 -12.39
N SER A 65 6.46 1.70 -12.81
CA SER A 65 7.65 1.90 -13.64
C SER A 65 8.95 1.53 -12.90
N THR A 66 10.00 1.16 -13.62
CA THR A 66 11.30 0.78 -13.02
C THR A 66 11.85 1.88 -12.09
N SER A 67 11.71 3.14 -12.48
CA SER A 67 12.17 4.27 -11.66
C SER A 67 11.40 4.40 -10.36
N LEU A 68 10.08 4.16 -10.40
CA LEU A 68 9.23 4.19 -9.21
C LEU A 68 9.46 2.97 -8.32
N ALA A 69 9.60 1.78 -8.92
CA ALA A 69 9.92 0.56 -8.19
C ALA A 69 11.25 0.69 -7.42
N THR A 70 12.24 1.34 -8.03
CA THR A 70 13.50 1.66 -7.37
C THR A 70 13.31 2.58 -6.16
N LYS A 71 12.44 3.60 -6.24
CA LYS A 71 12.14 4.48 -5.10
C LYS A 71 11.43 3.71 -3.97
N ILE A 72 10.44 2.89 -4.32
CA ILE A 72 9.69 2.07 -3.36
C ILE A 72 10.62 1.11 -2.62
N TYR A 73 11.47 0.38 -3.36
CA TYR A 73 12.44 -0.53 -2.76
C TYR A 73 13.48 0.21 -1.90
N LYS A 74 13.97 1.39 -2.33
CA LYS A 74 14.88 2.19 -1.49
C LYS A 74 14.26 2.62 -0.17
N TYR A 75 12.95 2.80 -0.12
CA TYR A 75 12.24 3.24 1.07
C TYR A 75 11.88 2.08 2.01
N TYR A 76 11.27 1.01 1.47
CA TYR A 76 10.77 -0.12 2.28
C TYR A 76 11.68 -1.36 2.30
N GLY A 77 12.70 -1.40 1.44
CA GLY A 77 13.58 -2.56 1.29
C GLY A 77 12.81 -3.83 0.93
N ASP A 78 13.18 -4.91 1.59
CA ASP A 78 12.61 -6.25 1.39
C ASP A 78 11.11 -6.31 1.76
N ASP A 79 10.62 -5.39 2.61
CA ASP A 79 9.23 -5.35 3.07
C ASP A 79 8.30 -4.60 2.09
N ALA A 80 8.84 -4.08 0.97
CA ALA A 80 8.08 -3.31 -0.01
C ALA A 80 6.80 -3.99 -0.49
N ILE A 81 6.85 -5.30 -0.76
CA ILE A 81 5.67 -6.04 -1.23
C ILE A 81 4.57 -6.04 -0.15
N ASN A 82 4.93 -6.30 1.10
CA ASN A 82 3.98 -6.40 2.20
C ASN A 82 3.33 -5.04 2.47
N GLN A 83 4.14 -3.96 2.51
CA GLN A 83 3.63 -2.62 2.73
C GLN A 83 2.66 -2.18 1.62
N VAL A 84 3.01 -2.46 0.36
CA VAL A 84 2.16 -2.11 -0.78
C VAL A 84 0.88 -2.96 -0.83
N ARG A 85 0.92 -4.23 -0.43
CA ARG A 85 -0.27 -5.08 -0.31
C ARG A 85 -1.18 -4.69 0.84
N ALA A 86 -0.62 -4.25 1.95
CA ALA A 86 -1.39 -3.82 3.11
C ALA A 86 -2.11 -2.50 2.85
N ASP A 87 -1.41 -1.50 2.29
CA ASP A 87 -1.99 -0.20 1.97
C ASP A 87 -1.22 0.47 0.79
N PRO A 88 -1.71 0.34 -0.45
CA PRO A 88 -1.06 0.98 -1.60
C PRO A 88 -1.11 2.51 -1.55
N TYR A 89 -2.08 3.11 -0.86
CA TYR A 89 -2.19 4.58 -0.72
C TYR A 89 -1.14 5.15 0.22
N ARG A 90 -0.54 4.32 1.07
CA ARG A 90 0.64 4.68 1.87
C ARG A 90 1.81 5.14 1.01
N LEU A 91 1.94 4.64 -0.22
CA LEU A 91 2.96 5.11 -1.16
C LEU A 91 2.91 6.63 -1.37
N ALA A 92 1.70 7.20 -1.42
CA ALA A 92 1.52 8.64 -1.63
C ALA A 92 1.86 9.48 -0.38
N ARG A 93 1.83 8.87 0.81
CA ARG A 93 2.17 9.53 2.07
C ARG A 93 3.67 9.45 2.36
N ASP A 94 4.26 8.31 2.07
CA ASP A 94 5.60 7.97 2.54
C ASP A 94 6.70 8.36 1.52
N ILE A 95 6.37 8.44 0.22
CA ILE A 95 7.37 8.59 -0.85
C ILE A 95 7.11 9.83 -1.72
N PHE A 96 8.05 10.78 -1.65
CA PHE A 96 8.01 11.99 -2.48
C PHE A 96 8.01 11.67 -3.99
N GLY A 97 7.08 12.30 -4.70
CA GLY A 97 6.86 12.10 -6.13
C GLY A 97 5.98 10.89 -6.47
N ILE A 98 5.37 10.24 -5.47
CA ILE A 98 4.22 9.36 -5.67
C ILE A 98 2.99 10.12 -5.17
N GLY A 99 2.07 10.46 -6.07
CA GLY A 99 0.79 11.06 -5.70
C GLY A 99 -0.32 10.01 -5.59
N PHE A 100 -1.48 10.44 -5.09
CA PHE A 100 -2.69 9.61 -5.01
C PHE A 100 -3.01 8.91 -6.33
N LEU A 101 -3.00 9.63 -7.46
CA LEU A 101 -3.33 9.05 -8.77
C LEU A 101 -2.41 7.88 -9.17
N THR A 102 -1.15 7.94 -8.77
CA THR A 102 -0.19 6.85 -9.03
C THR A 102 -0.45 5.68 -8.08
N ALA A 103 -0.69 5.95 -6.80
CA ALA A 103 -1.06 4.93 -5.84
C ALA A 103 -2.38 4.22 -6.20
N ASP A 104 -3.39 4.95 -6.68
CA ASP A 104 -4.68 4.41 -7.12
C ASP A 104 -4.56 3.52 -8.35
N LYS A 105 -3.64 3.84 -9.26
CA LYS A 105 -3.33 2.95 -10.40
C LYS A 105 -2.75 1.62 -9.94
N ILE A 106 -1.83 1.67 -8.97
CA ILE A 106 -1.21 0.46 -8.40
C ILE A 106 -2.25 -0.36 -7.64
N ALA A 107 -3.05 0.29 -6.80
CA ALA A 107 -4.13 -0.35 -6.04
C ALA A 107 -5.11 -1.10 -6.96
N ARG A 108 -5.55 -0.46 -8.05
CA ARG A 108 -6.44 -1.08 -9.04
C ARG A 108 -5.76 -2.22 -9.82
N ALA A 109 -4.48 -2.08 -10.17
CA ALA A 109 -3.72 -3.16 -10.82
C ALA A 109 -3.61 -4.40 -9.91
N MET A 110 -3.59 -4.19 -8.60
CA MET A 110 -3.61 -5.24 -7.57
C MET A 110 -5.01 -5.81 -7.30
N GLY A 111 -6.04 -5.35 -8.03
CA GLY A 111 -7.41 -5.86 -7.92
C GLY A 111 -8.26 -5.18 -6.85
N MET A 112 -7.85 -4.02 -6.31
CA MET A 112 -8.69 -3.27 -5.38
C MET A 112 -10.01 -2.85 -6.04
N ALA A 113 -11.12 -3.08 -5.33
CA ALA A 113 -12.45 -2.75 -5.81
C ALA A 113 -12.61 -1.22 -5.99
N PRO A 114 -13.34 -0.75 -7.02
CA PRO A 114 -13.57 0.67 -7.24
C PRO A 114 -14.23 1.39 -6.06
N ASP A 115 -15.06 0.67 -5.31
CA ASP A 115 -15.81 1.15 -4.15
C ASP A 115 -15.17 0.75 -2.80
N ALA A 116 -13.93 0.26 -2.81
CA ALA A 116 -13.21 -0.11 -1.60
C ALA A 116 -13.15 1.08 -0.61
N PRO A 117 -13.49 0.89 0.67
CA PRO A 117 -13.49 1.97 1.66
C PRO A 117 -12.16 2.72 1.74
N GLU A 118 -11.04 2.00 1.63
CA GLU A 118 -9.69 2.56 1.67
C GLU A 118 -9.42 3.48 0.47
N ARG A 119 -9.92 3.09 -0.72
CA ARG A 119 -9.87 3.90 -1.95
C ARG A 119 -10.68 5.18 -1.82
N VAL A 120 -11.90 5.06 -1.31
CA VAL A 120 -12.78 6.21 -1.08
C VAL A 120 -12.14 7.19 -0.10
N ALA A 121 -11.60 6.68 1.02
CA ALA A 121 -10.95 7.53 2.01
C ALA A 121 -9.72 8.26 1.46
N ALA A 122 -8.86 7.55 0.72
CA ALA A 122 -7.71 8.15 0.07
C ALA A 122 -8.12 9.19 -0.99
N GLY A 123 -9.20 8.95 -1.74
CA GLY A 123 -9.76 9.89 -2.71
C GLY A 123 -10.32 11.16 -2.07
N VAL A 124 -11.06 11.04 -0.96
CA VAL A 124 -11.54 12.19 -0.18
C VAL A 124 -10.37 13.03 0.31
N GLY A 125 -9.35 12.40 0.89
CA GLY A 125 -8.14 13.10 1.34
C GLY A 125 -7.43 13.82 0.20
N TYR A 126 -7.34 13.19 -0.97
CA TYR A 126 -6.75 13.82 -2.15
C TYR A 126 -7.56 15.02 -2.64
N ALA A 127 -8.90 14.89 -2.76
CA ALA A 127 -9.76 16.00 -3.18
C ALA A 127 -9.70 17.20 -2.23
N LEU A 128 -9.62 16.95 -0.92
CA LEU A 128 -9.41 18.02 0.08
C LEU A 128 -8.04 18.69 -0.07
N ASN A 129 -6.99 17.92 -0.35
CA ASN A 129 -5.66 18.47 -0.55
C ASN A 129 -5.59 19.34 -1.81
N GLU A 130 -6.14 18.87 -2.93
CA GLU A 130 -6.22 19.67 -4.16
C GLU A 130 -6.99 20.97 -3.94
N ALA A 131 -8.16 20.91 -3.28
CA ALA A 131 -8.90 22.13 -2.93
C ALA A 131 -8.10 23.07 -2.02
N SER A 132 -7.28 22.53 -1.12
CA SER A 132 -6.41 23.35 -0.26
C SER A 132 -5.30 24.04 -1.04
N GLU A 133 -4.72 23.37 -2.05
CA GLU A 133 -3.74 23.97 -2.98
C GLU A 133 -4.36 25.09 -3.82
N ASP A 134 -5.66 24.99 -4.15
CA ASP A 134 -6.44 26.07 -4.78
C ASP A 134 -6.84 27.21 -3.82
N GLY A 135 -6.40 27.14 -2.55
CA GLY A 135 -6.59 28.17 -1.53
C GLY A 135 -7.86 28.01 -0.69
N HIS A 136 -8.58 26.89 -0.81
CA HIS A 136 -9.77 26.63 -0.01
C HIS A 136 -9.39 26.14 1.39
N VAL A 137 -9.82 26.87 2.42
CA VAL A 137 -9.73 26.45 3.83
C VAL A 137 -10.98 25.72 4.33
N PHE A 138 -12.02 25.65 3.49
CA PHE A 138 -13.28 24.98 3.76
C PHE A 138 -13.89 24.54 2.44
N LEU A 139 -14.45 23.32 2.41
CA LEU A 139 -15.14 22.78 1.24
C LEU A 139 -16.51 22.24 1.65
N PRO A 140 -17.63 22.70 1.05
CA PRO A 140 -18.96 22.18 1.34
C PRO A 140 -19.04 20.66 1.10
N THR A 141 -19.68 19.93 2.01
CA THR A 141 -19.79 18.47 1.95
C THR A 141 -20.31 17.95 0.61
N GLY A 142 -21.36 18.57 0.06
CA GLY A 142 -21.93 18.16 -1.22
C GLY A 142 -20.97 18.35 -2.41
N GLU A 143 -20.13 19.39 -2.35
CA GLU A 143 -19.11 19.66 -3.36
C GLU A 143 -17.95 18.68 -3.25
N LEU A 144 -17.46 18.43 -2.03
CA LEU A 144 -16.44 17.39 -1.77
C LEU A 144 -16.89 16.01 -2.26
N VAL A 145 -18.13 15.63 -1.96
CA VAL A 145 -18.72 14.35 -2.40
C VAL A 145 -18.75 14.28 -3.92
N LYS A 146 -19.20 15.35 -4.59
CA LYS A 146 -19.26 15.40 -6.05
C LYS A 146 -17.86 15.30 -6.68
N LEU A 147 -16.91 16.12 -6.23
CA LEU A 147 -15.53 16.12 -6.73
C LEU A 147 -14.87 14.75 -6.56
N THR A 148 -15.04 14.15 -5.39
CA THR A 148 -14.48 12.82 -5.11
C THR A 148 -15.17 11.73 -5.94
N ALA A 149 -16.49 11.80 -6.12
CA ALA A 149 -17.23 10.85 -6.95
C ALA A 149 -16.78 10.90 -8.42
N GLU A 150 -16.55 12.11 -8.95
CA GLU A 150 -16.00 12.33 -10.29
C GLU A 150 -14.55 11.82 -10.41
N LEU A 151 -13.70 12.15 -9.44
CA LEU A 151 -12.32 11.66 -9.36
C LEU A 151 -12.22 10.13 -9.36
N LEU A 152 -13.05 9.49 -8.54
CA LEU A 152 -13.01 8.05 -8.33
C LEU A 152 -13.84 7.27 -9.36
N ASN A 153 -14.71 7.95 -10.10
CA ASN A 153 -15.73 7.40 -10.99
C ASN A 153 -16.66 6.40 -10.28
N VAL A 154 -17.26 6.82 -9.17
CA VAL A 154 -18.17 6.03 -8.33
C VAL A 154 -19.45 6.80 -8.02
N ALA A 155 -20.48 6.11 -7.50
CA ALA A 155 -21.71 6.78 -7.08
C ALA A 155 -21.46 7.75 -5.90
N PRO A 156 -22.05 8.96 -5.90
CA PRO A 156 -21.94 9.91 -4.79
C PRO A 156 -22.32 9.34 -3.42
N ASP A 157 -23.29 8.43 -3.37
CA ASP A 157 -23.74 7.79 -2.13
C ASP A 157 -22.63 6.97 -1.46
N LEU A 158 -21.78 6.30 -2.24
CA LEU A 158 -20.63 5.54 -1.73
C LEU A 158 -19.59 6.46 -1.10
N VAL A 159 -19.36 7.62 -1.70
CA VAL A 159 -18.48 8.65 -1.14
C VAL A 159 -19.09 9.23 0.14
N GLY A 160 -20.40 9.46 0.17
CA GLY A 160 -21.11 9.92 1.37
C GLY A 160 -20.97 8.94 2.54
N ILE A 161 -21.12 7.64 2.30
CA ILE A 161 -20.90 6.59 3.30
C ILE A 161 -19.45 6.57 3.78
N GLY A 162 -18.49 6.64 2.85
CA GLY A 162 -17.06 6.70 3.17
C GLY A 162 -16.72 7.91 4.02
N LEU A 163 -17.22 9.09 3.66
CA LEU A 163 -17.02 10.34 4.40
C LEU A 163 -17.61 10.26 5.82
N ALA A 164 -18.80 9.69 5.98
CA ALA A 164 -19.40 9.48 7.29
C ALA A 164 -18.53 8.55 8.17
N ARG A 165 -17.97 7.50 7.58
CA ARG A 165 -17.02 6.61 8.27
C ARG A 165 -15.75 7.35 8.67
N MET A 166 -15.15 8.13 7.77
CA MET A 166 -13.95 8.92 8.07
C MET A 166 -14.19 9.95 9.19
N TRP A 167 -15.38 10.57 9.23
CA TRP A 167 -15.75 11.48 10.31
C TRP A 167 -15.86 10.73 11.66
N ASN A 168 -16.49 9.54 11.67
CA ASN A 168 -16.59 8.71 12.87
C ASN A 168 -15.22 8.21 13.37
N GLU A 169 -14.27 7.96 12.46
CA GLU A 169 -12.89 7.57 12.76
C GLU A 169 -11.97 8.78 13.06
N ALA A 170 -12.53 9.99 13.13
CA ALA A 170 -11.82 11.25 13.36
C ALA A 170 -10.72 11.58 12.33
N GLN A 171 -10.82 11.01 11.12
CA GLN A 171 -9.92 11.28 10.01
C GLN A 171 -10.27 12.58 9.26
N VAL A 172 -11.53 13.03 9.37
CA VAL A 172 -12.04 14.27 8.77
C VAL A 172 -12.82 15.07 9.80
N LYS A 173 -12.73 16.41 9.72
CA LYS A 173 -13.53 17.33 10.54
C LYS A 173 -14.64 17.95 9.70
N ILE A 174 -15.85 18.01 10.25
CA ILE A 174 -17.01 18.63 9.60
C ILE A 174 -17.44 19.83 10.45
N ALA A 175 -17.70 20.98 9.83
CA ALA A 175 -18.21 22.17 10.51
C ALA A 175 -19.48 22.66 9.80
N PRO A 176 -20.45 23.25 10.54
CA PRO A 176 -21.72 23.68 9.96
C PRO A 176 -21.55 24.86 8.98
N THR A 177 -20.56 25.72 9.22
CA THR A 177 -20.22 26.87 8.36
C THR A 177 -18.72 27.12 8.38
N PRO A 178 -18.17 27.84 7.39
CA PRO A 178 -16.78 28.30 7.44
C PRO A 178 -16.47 29.04 8.75
N GLY A 179 -15.37 28.69 9.41
CA GLY A 179 -14.95 29.31 10.68
C GLY A 179 -15.71 28.86 11.93
N ALA A 180 -16.75 28.02 11.81
CA ALA A 180 -17.41 27.41 12.96
C ALA A 180 -16.56 26.29 13.57
N VAL A 181 -16.82 26.00 14.86
CA VAL A 181 -16.20 24.86 15.55
C VAL A 181 -16.63 23.56 14.86
N ALA A 182 -15.68 22.68 14.61
CA ALA A 182 -15.95 21.37 14.05
C ALA A 182 -16.86 20.55 14.98
N VAL A 183 -17.84 19.87 14.39
CA VAL A 183 -18.75 18.96 15.08
C VAL A 183 -18.02 17.66 15.38
N GLU A 184 -18.02 17.25 16.65
CA GLU A 184 -17.49 15.96 17.04
C GLU A 184 -18.45 14.84 16.63
N PRO A 185 -17.93 13.67 16.19
CA PRO A 185 -18.77 12.50 15.98
C PRO A 185 -19.44 12.12 17.29
N GLN A 186 -20.77 12.01 17.30
CA GLN A 186 -21.49 11.55 18.48
C GLN A 186 -21.26 10.04 18.64
N THR A 187 -20.58 9.62 19.70
CA THR A 187 -20.62 8.22 20.13
C THR A 187 -22.09 7.88 20.37
N PRO A 188 -22.69 6.90 19.67
CA PRO A 188 -24.07 6.54 19.93
C PRO A 188 -24.16 6.16 21.40
N ALA A 189 -24.90 6.96 22.18
CA ALA A 189 -25.25 6.58 23.53
C ALA A 189 -26.04 5.28 23.40
N ILE A 190 -25.42 4.16 23.79
CA ILE A 190 -26.11 2.89 23.96
C ILE A 190 -27.13 3.14 25.07
N SER A 191 -28.32 3.60 24.70
CA SER A 191 -29.45 3.65 25.61
C SER A 191 -29.74 2.20 25.94
N GLN A 192 -29.35 1.77 27.15
CA GLN A 192 -29.74 0.47 27.67
C GLN A 192 -31.27 0.37 27.52
N PRO A 193 -31.80 -0.63 26.79
CA PRO A 193 -33.24 -0.79 26.70
C PRO A 193 -33.75 -1.07 28.11
N ARG A 194 -34.42 -0.06 28.70
CA ARG A 194 -35.05 -0.21 30.01
C ARG A 194 -36.31 -1.02 29.79
N LEU A 195 -36.27 -2.30 30.15
CA LEU A 195 -37.45 -3.15 30.22
C LEU A 195 -38.45 -2.48 31.16
N VAL A 196 -39.55 -1.97 30.59
CA VAL A 196 -40.69 -1.50 31.36
C VAL A 196 -41.41 -2.75 31.84
N ALA A 197 -41.04 -3.23 33.03
CA ALA A 197 -41.85 -4.23 33.72
C ALA A 197 -43.15 -3.53 34.15
N GLU A 198 -44.26 -4.01 33.61
CA GLU A 198 -45.61 -3.67 34.02
C GLU A 198 -45.73 -3.77 35.54
N GLN A 199 -45.92 -2.63 36.21
CA GLN A 199 -46.47 -2.62 37.55
C GLN A 199 -47.97 -2.88 37.43
N GLY A 200 -48.33 -4.16 37.44
CA GLY A 200 -49.65 -4.59 37.88
C GLY A 200 -49.83 -4.16 39.34
N GLY A 201 -50.79 -3.29 39.57
CA GLY A 201 -51.17 -2.80 40.89
C GLY A 201 -52.67 -2.88 41.08
N LEU A 202 -53.07 -3.96 41.77
CA LEU A 202 -54.30 -4.22 42.55
C LEU A 202 -55.66 -4.24 41.81
#